data_AF-A0A2W4UJC7-F1
#
_entry.id   AF-A0A2W4UJC7-F1
#
_cell.length_a   1.000
_cell.length_b   1.000
_cell.length_c   1.000
_cell.angle_alpha   90.00
_cell.angle_beta   90.00
_cell.angle_gamma   90.00
#
_symmetry.space_group_name_H-M   'P 1'
#
loop_
_entity.id
_entity.type
_entity.pdbx_description
1 polymer ?
#
loop_
_entity_poly.entity_id
_entity_poly.type
_entity_poly.pdbx_seq_one_letter_code
_entity_poly.pdbx_strand_id
1 'polypeptide(L)'
;MSAITLEQVLLAGFQTSADADKRTEQLRSSLGLQARNRVARLAIGRSLSEDSYPTGSLDGAGKSIKGDVLFGLEELPLWVGLLFTHLRRTDPRAEMSLSTLQDLVKRHWNRGISLLYEDWEEAGEDYNKFVDVLVRRRANLPETGGVSPTATADVPDSQWEGPGRDPVPVFVDLGRTVESDGPFRWTVNGVGYSPHVAVMGQAGSGKTRTMLEMIAQVRKQSGAPVIVLDLGKGDLANRHDFIKAIGARVVRVPDEPIPLDMFFGSDESDLTASDAIMGFRDSFAKVMQSKAGAVQLEAMKDALRPLFSMRKQISLEDVGQALRDFYQDRGLKTDSVISTISDLTERTIFRPEMPPARFFAQSWIITFAGAHDTQKNLAAYLLLDALNTFLKRTAEAPQDAEGHRAIRAVLAVDEARHLLASRHKALSDNIRLHRSKGLMVALASQSPDDYDGAGDDHLENIGLPICFKTNAASNQVLQNMFRGKVSFATLPTGVFMTVKDSKPIKVKAF
;
A
#
# COMPACT_ATOMS: atom_id res chain seq x y z
N MET A 1 31.95 17.12 -30.51
CA MET A 1 31.28 15.82 -30.25
C MET A 1 29.82 16.10 -29.95
N SER A 2 28.87 15.36 -30.53
CA SER A 2 27.45 15.59 -30.23
C SER A 2 27.18 15.21 -28.78
N ALA A 3 26.60 16.13 -28.01
CA ALA A 3 26.14 15.82 -26.66
C ALA A 3 25.16 14.64 -26.71
N ILE A 4 25.40 13.62 -25.89
CA ILE A 4 24.50 12.47 -25.75
C ILE A 4 23.10 12.95 -25.33
N THR A 5 22.05 12.47 -26.00
CA THR A 5 20.67 12.78 -25.60
C THR A 5 20.12 11.68 -24.71
N LEU A 6 19.21 12.02 -23.80
CA LEU A 6 18.54 11.01 -22.95
C LEU A 6 17.75 10.00 -23.78
N GLU A 7 17.20 10.41 -24.91
CA GLU A 7 16.50 9.52 -25.86
C GLU A 7 17.45 8.45 -26.42
N GLN A 8 18.68 8.82 -26.78
CA GLN A 8 19.70 7.86 -27.22
C GLN A 8 20.05 6.85 -26.11
N VAL A 9 20.05 7.29 -24.85
CA VAL A 9 20.31 6.41 -23.70
C VAL A 9 19.17 5.43 -23.47
N LEU A 10 17.90 5.87 -23.57
CA LEU A 10 16.73 5.00 -23.41
C LEU A 10 16.71 3.84 -24.42
N LEU A 11 17.10 4.12 -25.66
CA LEU A 11 17.09 3.14 -26.75
C LEU A 11 18.32 2.22 -26.76
N ALA A 12 19.39 2.59 -26.06
CA ALA A 12 20.63 1.84 -26.02
C ALA A 12 20.54 0.58 -25.15
N GLY A 13 21.34 -0.43 -25.49
CA GLY A 13 21.52 -1.65 -24.68
C GLY A 13 22.68 -1.52 -23.71
N PHE A 14 22.49 -2.00 -22.48
CA PHE A 14 23.47 -2.01 -21.40
C PHE A 14 23.69 -3.43 -20.90
N GLN A 15 24.94 -3.80 -20.69
CA GLN A 15 25.32 -5.15 -20.28
C GLN A 15 26.51 -5.14 -19.33
N THR A 16 26.66 -6.23 -18.59
CA THR A 16 27.79 -6.51 -17.69
C THR A 16 28.61 -7.67 -18.23
N SER A 17 29.59 -8.18 -17.47
CA SER A 17 30.34 -9.37 -17.84
C SER A 17 29.46 -10.64 -17.81
N ALA A 18 29.88 -11.70 -18.49
CA ALA A 18 29.15 -12.98 -18.45
C ALA A 18 29.01 -13.55 -17.02
N ASP A 19 30.08 -13.46 -16.22
CA ASP A 19 30.08 -13.95 -14.84
C ASP A 19 29.18 -13.12 -13.93
N ALA A 20 29.23 -11.79 -14.06
CA ALA A 20 28.35 -10.89 -13.33
C ALA A 20 26.88 -11.09 -13.73
N ASP A 21 26.61 -11.40 -14.99
CA ASP A 21 25.27 -11.70 -15.46
C ASP A 21 24.71 -12.99 -14.82
N LYS A 22 25.53 -14.04 -14.78
CA LYS A 22 25.16 -15.30 -14.12
C LYS A 22 24.84 -15.10 -12.64
N ARG A 23 25.68 -14.35 -11.93
CA ARG A 23 25.44 -13.96 -10.53
C ARG A 23 24.17 -13.14 -10.38
N THR A 24 23.92 -12.19 -11.28
CA THR A 24 22.69 -11.37 -11.27
C THR A 24 21.45 -12.26 -11.31
N GLU A 25 21.45 -13.30 -12.15
CA GLU A 25 20.30 -14.20 -12.28
C GLU A 25 20.11 -15.11 -11.05
N GLN A 26 21.21 -15.58 -10.47
CA GLN A 26 21.17 -16.36 -9.24
C GLN A 26 20.62 -15.51 -8.08
N LEU A 27 21.13 -14.30 -7.86
CA LEU A 27 20.65 -13.40 -6.81
C LEU A 27 19.20 -12.95 -7.05
N ARG A 28 18.82 -12.73 -8.31
CA ARG A 28 17.42 -12.46 -8.69
C ARG A 28 16.49 -13.57 -8.18
N SER A 29 16.89 -14.82 -8.37
CA SER A 29 16.14 -15.99 -7.94
C SER A 29 16.09 -16.08 -6.40
N SER A 30 17.23 -15.90 -5.72
CA SER A 30 17.31 -15.92 -4.25
C SER A 30 16.48 -14.82 -3.58
N LEU A 31 16.41 -13.63 -4.19
CA LEU A 31 15.63 -12.50 -3.69
C LEU A 31 14.16 -12.50 -4.15
N GLY A 32 13.73 -13.51 -4.92
CA GLY A 32 12.36 -13.59 -5.44
C GLY A 32 11.95 -12.46 -6.39
N LEU A 33 12.91 -11.79 -7.04
CA LEU A 33 12.64 -10.64 -7.89
C LEU A 33 12.22 -11.08 -9.30
N GLN A 34 11.12 -10.56 -9.82
CA GLN A 34 10.59 -10.97 -11.12
C GLN A 34 11.43 -10.47 -12.32
N ALA A 35 12.15 -9.36 -12.15
CA ALA A 35 12.82 -8.68 -13.25
C ALA A 35 14.31 -8.42 -12.96
N ARG A 36 15.16 -8.77 -13.95
CA ARG A 36 16.62 -8.68 -13.87
C ARG A 36 17.14 -7.25 -13.71
N ASN A 37 16.44 -6.27 -14.29
CA ASN A 37 16.78 -4.86 -14.16
C ASN A 37 16.75 -4.36 -12.70
N ARG A 38 15.93 -4.96 -11.82
CA ARG A 38 15.89 -4.60 -10.39
C ARG A 38 17.20 -4.96 -9.68
N VAL A 39 17.72 -6.16 -9.94
CA VAL A 39 19.02 -6.60 -9.39
C VAL A 39 20.16 -5.80 -10.01
N ALA A 40 20.08 -5.48 -11.31
CA ALA A 40 21.06 -4.63 -11.97
C ALA A 40 21.14 -3.24 -11.31
N ARG A 41 19.99 -2.60 -11.01
CA ARG A 41 19.96 -1.31 -10.28
C ARG A 41 20.54 -1.44 -8.87
N LEU A 42 20.20 -2.50 -8.14
CA LEU A 42 20.77 -2.76 -6.81
C LEU A 42 22.30 -2.89 -6.88
N ALA A 43 22.81 -3.63 -7.84
CA ALA A 43 24.24 -3.80 -8.05
C ALA A 43 24.91 -2.45 -8.36
N ILE A 44 24.38 -1.70 -9.33
CA ILE A 44 24.94 -0.39 -9.68
C ILE A 44 24.92 0.55 -8.46
N GLY A 45 23.82 0.61 -7.72
CA GLY A 45 23.71 1.41 -6.50
C GLY A 45 24.70 0.99 -5.41
N ARG A 46 24.83 -0.30 -5.13
CA ARG A 46 25.79 -0.85 -4.16
C ARG A 46 27.23 -0.54 -4.56
N SER A 47 27.52 -0.55 -5.86
CA SER A 47 28.83 -0.16 -6.38
C SER A 47 29.08 1.34 -6.22
N LEU A 48 28.07 2.18 -6.42
CA LEU A 48 28.18 3.64 -6.27
C LEU A 48 28.37 4.08 -4.81
N SER A 49 28.05 3.24 -3.82
CA SER A 49 28.32 3.53 -2.41
C SER A 49 29.79 3.34 -2.01
N GLU A 50 30.61 2.76 -2.89
CA GLU A 50 32.06 2.67 -2.69
C GLU A 50 32.76 3.92 -3.22
N ASP A 51 33.67 4.49 -2.43
CA ASP A 51 34.43 5.69 -2.82
C ASP A 51 35.38 5.45 -4.00
N SER A 52 35.87 4.21 -4.14
CA SER A 52 36.76 3.83 -5.23
C SER A 52 36.01 3.65 -6.54
N TYR A 53 36.65 3.96 -7.68
CA TYR A 53 36.11 3.65 -9.00
C TYR A 53 36.40 2.19 -9.40
N PRO A 54 35.44 1.46 -10.02
CA PRO A 54 35.65 0.07 -10.44
C PRO A 54 36.65 -0.04 -11.61
N THR A 55 37.85 -0.53 -11.33
CA THR A 55 38.92 -0.73 -12.32
C THR A 55 38.93 -2.17 -12.87
N GLY A 56 39.73 -2.41 -13.92
CA GLY A 56 39.88 -3.73 -14.55
C GLY A 56 39.32 -3.82 -15.98
N SER A 57 39.80 -4.80 -16.74
CA SER A 57 39.27 -5.12 -18.06
C SER A 57 38.13 -6.12 -17.89
N LEU A 58 36.96 -5.80 -18.45
CA LEU A 58 35.75 -6.62 -18.36
C LEU A 58 35.29 -6.97 -19.76
N ASP A 59 34.89 -8.23 -19.95
CA ASP A 59 34.12 -8.60 -21.13
C ASP A 59 32.75 -7.90 -21.14
N GLY A 60 32.16 -7.81 -22.33
CA GLY A 60 30.78 -7.37 -22.53
C GLY A 60 29.91 -8.51 -23.04
N ALA A 61 30.00 -9.69 -22.44
CA ALA A 61 29.29 -10.89 -22.90
C ALA A 61 28.01 -11.19 -22.11
N GLY A 62 27.66 -10.40 -21.09
CA GLY A 62 26.38 -10.52 -20.38
C GLY A 62 25.19 -10.13 -21.24
N LYS A 63 24.00 -10.60 -20.89
CA LYS A 63 22.77 -10.27 -21.63
C LYS A 63 22.45 -8.77 -21.56
N SER A 64 22.15 -8.15 -22.69
CA SER A 64 21.81 -6.72 -22.76
C SER A 64 20.41 -6.39 -22.19
N ILE A 65 20.28 -5.26 -21.51
CA ILE A 65 19.01 -4.65 -21.06
C ILE A 65 18.91 -3.26 -21.70
N LYS A 66 17.76 -2.92 -22.30
CA LYS A 66 17.52 -1.58 -22.86
C LYS A 66 17.46 -0.51 -21.76
N GLY A 67 17.89 0.70 -22.06
CA GLY A 67 17.99 1.81 -21.10
C GLY A 67 16.65 2.21 -20.46
N ASP A 68 15.57 2.20 -21.22
CA ASP A 68 14.20 2.42 -20.72
C ASP A 68 13.79 1.40 -19.64
N VAL A 69 14.14 0.13 -19.84
CA VAL A 69 13.91 -0.95 -18.88
C VAL A 69 14.91 -0.87 -17.71
N LEU A 70 16.19 -0.61 -18.01
CA LEU A 70 17.25 -0.61 -17.01
C LEU A 70 17.11 0.56 -16.05
N PHE A 71 16.81 1.77 -16.52
CA PHE A 71 16.78 2.98 -15.70
C PHE A 71 15.37 3.50 -15.43
N GLY A 72 14.40 3.22 -16.30
CA GLY A 72 13.07 3.83 -16.21
C GLY A 72 13.08 5.26 -16.77
N LEU A 73 11.95 5.69 -17.35
CA LEU A 73 11.84 6.98 -18.03
C LEU A 73 12.07 8.17 -17.08
N GLU A 74 11.50 8.11 -15.87
CA GLU A 74 11.53 9.22 -14.91
C GLU A 74 12.87 9.32 -14.16
N GLU A 75 13.51 8.19 -13.85
CA GLU A 75 14.74 8.13 -13.05
C GLU A 75 16.03 8.21 -13.89
N LEU A 76 15.92 8.13 -15.21
CA LEU A 76 17.09 8.10 -16.10
C LEU A 76 18.07 9.27 -15.86
N PRO A 77 17.63 10.54 -15.75
CA PRO A 77 18.56 11.65 -15.51
C PRO A 77 19.37 11.48 -14.22
N LEU A 78 18.76 10.90 -13.17
CA LEU A 78 19.40 10.64 -11.90
C LEU A 78 20.49 9.57 -12.03
N TRP A 79 20.18 8.44 -12.66
CA TRP A 79 21.15 7.36 -12.87
C TRP A 79 22.36 7.81 -13.67
N VAL A 80 22.13 8.53 -14.78
CA VAL A 80 23.20 9.09 -15.61
C VAL A 80 24.03 10.10 -14.82
N GLY A 81 23.36 10.98 -14.05
CA GLY A 81 24.02 11.96 -13.20
C GLY A 81 24.93 11.34 -12.15
N LEU A 82 24.45 10.30 -11.45
CA LEU A 82 25.22 9.61 -10.40
C LEU A 82 26.45 8.89 -10.96
N LEU A 83 26.26 8.08 -12.01
CA LEU A 83 27.33 7.33 -12.66
C LEU A 83 28.42 8.26 -13.19
N PHE A 84 28.03 9.35 -13.87
CA PHE A 84 28.99 10.27 -14.45
C PHE A 84 29.67 11.15 -13.40
N THR A 85 28.96 11.53 -12.33
CA THR A 85 29.57 12.25 -11.20
C THR A 85 30.63 11.39 -10.53
N HIS A 86 30.37 10.08 -10.35
CA HIS A 86 31.35 9.16 -9.79
C HIS A 86 32.61 9.04 -10.68
N LEU A 87 32.45 8.95 -12.00
CA LEU A 87 33.57 9.01 -12.95
C LEU A 87 34.36 10.31 -12.83
N ARG A 88 33.68 11.46 -12.81
CA ARG A 88 34.34 12.77 -12.78
C ARG A 88 35.11 13.06 -11.51
N ARG A 89 34.82 12.36 -10.40
CA ARG A 89 35.66 12.43 -9.19
C ARG A 89 37.06 11.83 -9.45
N THR A 90 37.15 10.83 -10.32
CA THR A 90 38.42 10.19 -10.70
C THR A 90 39.08 10.80 -11.94
N ASP A 91 38.29 11.23 -12.91
CA ASP A 91 38.76 11.93 -14.11
C ASP A 91 37.93 13.21 -14.35
N PRO A 92 38.37 14.36 -13.83
CA PRO A 92 37.63 15.62 -13.94
C PRO A 92 37.40 16.09 -15.39
N ARG A 93 38.21 15.60 -16.34
CA ARG A 93 38.17 15.94 -17.77
C ARG A 93 37.37 14.92 -18.59
N ALA A 94 36.82 13.88 -17.96
CA ALA A 94 36.01 12.89 -18.66
C ALA A 94 34.81 13.55 -19.36
N GLU A 95 34.58 13.15 -20.61
CA GLU A 95 33.42 13.55 -21.38
C GLU A 95 32.35 12.46 -21.42
N MET A 96 31.09 12.88 -21.40
CA MET A 96 29.95 11.97 -21.43
C MET A 96 29.60 11.61 -22.86
N SER A 97 29.81 10.35 -23.22
CA SER A 97 29.35 9.75 -24.47
C SER A 97 28.57 8.47 -24.17
N LEU A 98 27.87 7.93 -25.17
CA LEU A 98 27.11 6.68 -24.98
C LEU A 98 28.03 5.51 -24.62
N SER A 99 29.20 5.42 -25.26
CA SER A 99 30.19 4.39 -24.94
C SER A 99 30.77 4.57 -23.53
N THR A 100 31.00 5.82 -23.10
CA THR A 100 31.39 6.13 -21.72
C THR A 100 30.34 5.61 -20.74
N LEU A 101 29.05 5.91 -20.98
CA LEU A 101 27.97 5.47 -20.09
C LEU A 101 27.80 3.95 -20.08
N GLN A 102 27.88 3.29 -21.25
CA GLN A 102 27.83 1.83 -21.33
C GLN A 102 28.98 1.17 -20.55
N ASP A 103 30.19 1.73 -20.62
CA ASP A 103 31.33 1.22 -19.86
C ASP A 103 31.15 1.45 -18.35
N LEU A 104 30.62 2.61 -17.95
CA LEU A 104 30.28 2.89 -16.54
C LEU A 104 29.30 1.87 -15.98
N VAL A 105 28.20 1.64 -16.69
CA VAL A 105 27.16 0.69 -16.26
C VAL A 105 27.74 -0.72 -16.14
N LYS A 106 28.51 -1.16 -17.13
CA LYS A 106 29.17 -2.46 -17.13
C LYS A 106 30.05 -2.65 -15.89
N ARG A 107 30.94 -1.68 -15.60
CA ARG A 107 31.86 -1.74 -14.47
C ARG A 107 31.14 -1.69 -13.13
N HIS A 108 30.20 -0.76 -12.98
CA HIS A 108 29.47 -0.60 -11.73
C HIS A 108 28.59 -1.80 -11.44
N TRP A 109 27.88 -2.32 -12.44
CA TRP A 109 27.09 -3.53 -12.28
C TRP A 109 27.98 -4.73 -11.94
N ASN A 110 29.10 -4.94 -12.64
CA ASN A 110 30.01 -6.05 -12.37
C ASN A 110 30.56 -6.04 -10.94
N ARG A 111 31.08 -4.91 -10.46
CA ARG A 111 31.55 -4.79 -9.07
C ARG A 111 30.39 -4.96 -8.09
N GLY A 112 29.29 -4.27 -8.38
CA GLY A 112 28.12 -4.22 -7.52
C GLY A 112 27.52 -5.58 -7.21
N ILE A 113 27.43 -6.45 -8.22
CA ILE A 113 26.86 -7.78 -8.01
C ILE A 113 27.79 -8.66 -7.17
N SER A 114 29.11 -8.50 -7.28
CA SER A 114 30.06 -9.20 -6.40
C SER A 114 29.89 -8.75 -4.96
N LEU A 115 29.81 -7.44 -4.71
CA LEU A 115 29.58 -6.89 -3.37
C LEU A 115 28.24 -7.35 -2.78
N LEU A 116 27.18 -7.38 -3.57
CA LEU A 116 25.89 -7.90 -3.13
C LEU A 116 25.93 -9.39 -2.79
N TYR A 117 26.77 -10.17 -3.48
CA TYR A 117 26.97 -11.59 -3.14
C TYR A 117 27.70 -11.76 -1.82
N GLU A 118 28.73 -10.95 -1.56
CA GLU A 118 29.43 -10.94 -0.27
C GLU A 118 28.47 -10.55 0.86
N ASP A 119 27.63 -9.52 0.65
CA ASP A 119 26.60 -9.09 1.60
C ASP A 119 25.54 -10.19 1.81
N TRP A 120 25.20 -10.97 0.76
CA TRP A 120 24.26 -12.10 0.82
C TRP A 120 24.82 -13.29 1.60
N GLU A 121 26.08 -13.63 1.38
CA GLU A 121 26.79 -14.69 2.10
C GLU A 121 27.00 -14.29 3.58
N GLU A 122 27.36 -13.03 3.87
CA GLU A 122 27.46 -12.49 5.24
C GLU A 122 26.12 -12.59 5.99
N ALA A 123 25.01 -12.37 5.28
CA ALA A 123 23.67 -12.51 5.83
C ALA A 123 23.26 -13.97 6.08
N GLY A 124 24.09 -14.95 5.73
CA GLY A 124 23.77 -16.37 5.84
C GLY A 124 22.65 -16.80 4.88
N GLU A 125 22.57 -16.15 3.72
CA GLU A 125 21.52 -16.34 2.71
C GLU A 125 20.09 -16.11 3.23
N ASP A 126 19.97 -15.31 4.30
CA ASP A 126 18.69 -14.89 4.86
C ASP A 126 18.32 -13.51 4.30
N TYR A 127 17.14 -13.43 3.69
CA TYR A 127 16.62 -12.21 3.08
C TYR A 127 16.52 -11.03 4.04
N ASN A 128 16.05 -11.25 5.27
CA ASN A 128 15.85 -10.15 6.23
C ASN A 128 17.19 -9.64 6.74
N LYS A 129 18.14 -10.53 7.02
CA LYS A 129 19.50 -10.13 7.40
C LYS A 129 20.22 -9.43 6.27
N PHE A 130 20.01 -9.85 5.02
CA PHE A 130 20.59 -9.21 3.86
C PHE A 130 20.10 -7.75 3.72
N VAL A 131 18.80 -7.52 3.88
CA VAL A 131 18.24 -6.16 3.91
C VAL A 131 18.83 -5.35 5.07
N ASP A 132 18.98 -5.95 6.26
CA ASP A 132 19.60 -5.28 7.41
C ASP A 132 21.06 -4.87 7.15
N VAL A 133 21.85 -5.75 6.54
CA VAL A 133 23.24 -5.47 6.13
C VAL A 133 23.29 -4.29 5.17
N LEU A 134 22.45 -4.29 4.13
CA LEU A 134 22.42 -3.21 3.14
C LEU A 134 22.04 -1.86 3.76
N VAL A 135 21.00 -1.84 4.61
CA VAL A 135 20.46 -0.61 5.20
C VAL A 135 21.37 -0.05 6.29
N ARG A 136 21.84 -0.90 7.22
CA ARG A 136 22.54 -0.43 8.42
C ARG A 136 24.05 -0.33 8.26
N ARG A 137 24.66 -1.19 7.45
CA ARG A 137 26.13 -1.27 7.35
C ARG A 137 26.71 -0.72 6.07
N ARG A 138 25.96 -0.74 4.96
CA ARG A 138 26.48 -0.38 3.63
C ARG A 138 25.98 0.95 3.09
N ALA A 139 24.84 1.44 3.57
CA ALA A 139 24.27 2.67 3.08
C ALA A 139 25.05 3.94 3.50
N ASN A 140 26.10 3.84 4.34
CA ASN A 140 26.87 4.98 4.90
C ASN A 140 25.99 6.21 5.16
N LEU A 141 24.78 5.94 5.66
CA LEU A 141 23.85 6.99 6.05
C LEU A 141 24.54 7.72 7.19
N PRO A 142 24.72 9.05 7.11
CA PRO A 142 25.44 9.77 8.13
C PRO A 142 24.83 9.42 9.49
N GLU A 143 25.65 9.06 10.49
CA GLU A 143 25.20 8.94 11.88
C GLU A 143 24.60 10.28 12.38
N THR A 144 24.92 11.36 11.66
CA THR A 144 24.35 12.71 11.77
C THR A 144 23.53 13.11 10.54
N GLY A 145 22.77 12.18 9.98
CA GLY A 145 21.42 12.44 9.48
C GLY A 145 20.50 11.81 10.51
N GLY A 146 20.22 12.53 11.59
CA GLY A 146 19.54 12.04 12.79
C GLY A 146 18.18 11.41 12.48
N VAL A 147 18.20 10.12 12.18
CA VAL A 147 17.21 9.15 12.63
C VAL A 147 17.96 8.01 13.33
N SER A 148 18.82 8.35 14.29
CA SER A 148 18.67 7.60 15.54
C SER A 148 17.20 7.75 15.92
N PRO A 149 16.55 6.72 16.51
CA PRO A 149 15.46 7.03 17.41
C PRO A 149 16.11 7.84 18.53
N THR A 150 16.32 9.14 18.30
CA THR A 150 15.94 10.09 19.31
C THR A 150 14.62 9.54 19.80
N ALA A 151 14.57 9.16 21.07
CA ALA A 151 13.36 9.37 21.83
C ALA A 151 12.85 10.70 21.29
N THR A 152 11.86 10.61 20.41
CA THR A 152 11.24 11.76 19.78
C THR A 152 11.03 12.68 20.96
N ALA A 153 11.69 13.85 20.97
CA ALA A 153 11.32 14.88 21.91
C ALA A 153 9.80 14.90 21.84
N ASP A 154 9.16 14.50 22.95
CA ASP A 154 7.84 13.87 22.97
C ASP A 154 6.94 14.49 21.89
N VAL A 155 6.81 13.82 20.74
CA VAL A 155 5.64 14.02 19.89
C VAL A 155 4.69 12.99 20.45
N PRO A 156 3.73 13.40 21.30
CA PRO A 156 2.95 12.46 22.10
C PRO A 156 2.13 11.48 21.21
N ASP A 157 2.00 11.79 19.91
CA ASP A 157 1.05 11.15 18.99
C ASP A 157 1.65 10.20 17.92
N SER A 158 2.95 9.89 17.94
CA SER A 158 3.54 8.92 16.97
C SER A 158 3.66 7.49 17.51
N GLN A 159 3.63 7.32 18.84
CA GLN A 159 3.45 5.99 19.42
C GLN A 159 2.00 5.59 19.24
N TRP A 160 1.79 4.45 18.57
CA TRP A 160 0.48 3.82 18.56
C TRP A 160 0.11 3.44 20.00
N GLU A 161 -0.62 4.31 20.69
CA GLU A 161 -1.16 4.16 22.06
C GLU A 161 -2.27 3.08 22.14
N GLY A 162 -2.22 2.09 21.27
CA GLY A 162 -3.05 0.90 21.35
C GLY A 162 -2.41 -0.04 22.34
N PRO A 163 -3.19 -0.90 23.03
CA PRO A 163 -2.60 -1.94 23.86
C PRO A 163 -1.54 -2.68 23.03
N GLY A 164 -0.31 -2.72 23.53
CA GLY A 164 0.76 -3.51 22.93
C GLY A 164 0.23 -4.92 22.74
N ARG A 165 0.02 -5.33 21.49
CA ARG A 165 -0.65 -6.59 21.21
C ARG A 165 0.36 -7.68 21.16
N ASP A 166 0.21 -8.60 22.09
CA ASP A 166 1.05 -9.77 22.14
C ASP A 166 0.95 -10.49 20.80
N PRO A 167 2.09 -10.83 20.19
CA PRO A 167 2.08 -11.72 19.05
C PRO A 167 1.62 -13.08 19.56
N VAL A 168 0.38 -13.42 19.26
CA VAL A 168 -0.23 -14.71 19.57
C VAL A 168 -0.90 -15.25 18.31
N PRO A 169 -0.93 -16.57 18.10
CA PRO A 169 -1.66 -17.13 16.98
C PRO A 169 -3.16 -16.85 17.14
N VAL A 170 -3.75 -16.24 16.10
CA VAL A 170 -5.17 -15.93 16.05
C VAL A 170 -5.86 -16.92 15.14
N PHE A 171 -6.87 -17.61 15.66
CA PHE A 171 -7.62 -18.61 14.92
C PHE A 171 -9.08 -18.20 14.75
N VAL A 172 -9.63 -18.35 13.56
CA VAL A 172 -11.05 -18.13 13.29
C VAL A 172 -11.70 -19.45 12.91
N ASP A 173 -12.78 -19.80 13.61
CA ASP A 173 -13.69 -20.86 13.22
C ASP A 173 -14.75 -20.29 12.27
N LEU A 174 -14.82 -20.81 11.05
CA LEU A 174 -15.78 -20.37 10.03
C LEU A 174 -16.87 -21.40 9.74
N GLY A 175 -17.03 -22.39 10.61
CA GLY A 175 -18.05 -23.43 10.52
C GLY A 175 -17.46 -24.80 10.20
N ARG A 176 -18.20 -25.62 9.42
CA ARG A 176 -17.85 -27.03 9.19
C ARG A 176 -17.63 -27.37 7.73
N THR A 177 -16.63 -28.18 7.44
CA THR A 177 -16.41 -28.72 6.10
C THR A 177 -17.59 -29.60 5.68
N VAL A 178 -18.07 -29.43 4.44
CA VAL A 178 -19.23 -30.21 3.95
C VAL A 178 -18.88 -31.69 3.76
N GLU A 179 -17.62 -32.01 3.44
CA GLU A 179 -17.20 -33.38 3.13
C GLU A 179 -16.96 -34.23 4.38
N SER A 180 -16.40 -33.65 5.44
CA SER A 180 -16.00 -34.40 6.65
C SER A 180 -16.72 -33.98 7.92
N ASP A 181 -17.61 -32.98 7.87
CA ASP A 181 -18.27 -32.35 9.02
C ASP A 181 -17.30 -31.87 10.13
N GLY A 182 -16.02 -31.71 9.78
CA GLY A 182 -14.97 -31.23 10.69
C GLY A 182 -14.94 -29.70 10.76
N PRO A 183 -14.43 -29.11 11.86
CA PRO A 183 -14.32 -27.66 11.96
C PRO A 183 -13.35 -27.11 10.91
N PHE A 184 -13.74 -26.04 10.22
CA PHE A 184 -12.86 -25.26 9.37
C PHE A 184 -12.31 -24.08 10.18
N ARG A 185 -11.09 -24.29 10.69
CA ARG A 185 -10.33 -23.26 11.40
C ARG A 185 -9.26 -22.67 10.49
N TRP A 186 -9.28 -21.36 10.33
CA TRP A 186 -8.25 -20.61 9.63
C TRP A 186 -7.40 -19.86 10.65
N THR A 187 -6.09 -20.03 10.58
CA THR A 187 -5.16 -19.17 11.32
C THR A 187 -5.07 -17.84 10.53
N VAL A 188 -5.08 -16.69 11.20
CA VAL A 188 -5.13 -15.37 10.54
C VAL A 188 -3.73 -14.79 10.29
N ASN A 189 -2.81 -14.96 11.23
CA ASN A 189 -1.54 -14.25 11.30
C ASN A 189 -0.30 -15.17 11.28
N GLY A 190 -0.45 -16.31 10.67
CA GLY A 190 0.56 -17.36 10.63
C GLY A 190 1.54 -17.19 9.48
N VAL A 191 2.55 -18.03 9.57
CA VAL A 191 3.80 -17.79 8.88
C VAL A 191 3.65 -18.03 7.39
N GLY A 192 4.16 -17.08 6.59
CA GLY A 192 4.18 -17.21 5.13
C GLY A 192 2.86 -16.91 4.41
N TYR A 193 1.75 -16.64 5.10
CA TYR A 193 0.47 -16.29 4.44
C TYR A 193 -0.11 -14.95 4.89
N SER A 194 -0.92 -14.35 4.01
CA SER A 194 -1.50 -13.03 4.22
C SER A 194 -2.71 -13.05 5.17
N PRO A 195 -2.88 -12.04 6.05
CA PRO A 195 -4.06 -11.94 6.92
C PRO A 195 -5.29 -11.38 6.19
N HIS A 196 -5.17 -10.95 4.93
CA HIS A 196 -6.27 -10.27 4.24
C HIS A 196 -7.34 -11.26 3.73
N VAL A 197 -8.60 -10.83 3.77
CA VAL A 197 -9.78 -11.66 3.48
C VAL A 197 -10.63 -10.99 2.41
N ALA A 198 -11.07 -11.78 1.44
CA ALA A 198 -12.07 -11.37 0.45
C ALA A 198 -13.34 -12.22 0.63
N VAL A 199 -14.49 -11.57 0.81
CA VAL A 199 -15.80 -12.22 0.99
C VAL A 199 -16.73 -11.84 -0.15
N MET A 200 -17.13 -12.82 -0.94
CA MET A 200 -17.88 -12.64 -2.18
C MET A 200 -19.19 -13.42 -2.17
N GLY A 201 -20.17 -12.99 -2.98
CA GLY A 201 -21.46 -13.67 -3.12
C GLY A 201 -22.66 -12.74 -3.24
N GLN A 202 -23.77 -13.24 -3.74
CA GLN A 202 -24.99 -12.43 -3.93
C GLN A 202 -25.61 -11.92 -2.61
N ALA A 203 -26.53 -10.96 -2.68
CA ALA A 203 -27.28 -10.50 -1.52
C ALA A 203 -27.99 -11.67 -0.79
N GLY A 204 -28.01 -11.62 0.55
CA GLY A 204 -28.65 -12.66 1.38
C GLY A 204 -27.91 -14.00 1.46
N SER A 205 -26.70 -14.12 0.92
CA SER A 205 -25.97 -15.40 0.90
C SER A 205 -25.26 -15.77 2.22
N GLY A 206 -25.02 -14.81 3.10
CA GLY A 206 -24.32 -14.99 4.38
C GLY A 206 -23.04 -14.16 4.55
N LYS A 207 -22.53 -13.51 3.49
CA LYS A 207 -21.27 -12.73 3.48
C LYS A 207 -21.04 -11.87 4.72
N THR A 208 -21.92 -10.90 4.94
CA THR A 208 -21.78 -9.90 5.99
C THR A 208 -21.75 -10.60 7.34
N ARG A 209 -22.64 -11.56 7.60
CA ARG A 209 -22.64 -12.33 8.84
C ARG A 209 -21.30 -13.04 9.08
N THR A 210 -20.79 -13.76 8.09
CA THR A 210 -19.51 -14.48 8.19
C THR A 210 -18.33 -13.54 8.42
N MET A 211 -18.30 -12.41 7.72
CA MET A 211 -17.26 -11.39 7.90
C MET A 211 -17.29 -10.82 9.33
N LEU A 212 -18.45 -10.43 9.84
CA LEU A 212 -18.58 -9.83 11.17
C LEU A 212 -18.22 -10.82 12.28
N GLU A 213 -18.68 -12.07 12.20
CA GLU A 213 -18.36 -13.09 13.19
C GLU A 213 -16.86 -13.43 13.19
N MET A 214 -16.21 -13.48 12.02
CA MET A 214 -14.75 -13.61 11.90
C MET A 214 -14.03 -12.45 12.60
N ILE A 215 -14.43 -11.21 12.31
CA ILE A 215 -13.81 -10.01 12.90
C ILE A 215 -13.98 -10.00 14.43
N ALA A 216 -15.15 -10.38 14.94
CA ALA A 216 -15.39 -10.50 16.37
C ALA A 216 -14.46 -11.53 17.03
N GLN A 217 -14.22 -12.68 16.37
CA GLN A 217 -13.26 -13.69 16.86
C GLN A 217 -11.81 -13.15 16.86
N VAL A 218 -11.41 -12.43 15.82
CA VAL A 218 -10.08 -11.80 15.74
C VAL A 218 -9.91 -10.78 16.86
N ARG A 219 -10.88 -9.88 17.03
CA ARG A 219 -10.89 -8.85 18.08
C ARG A 219 -10.89 -9.43 19.49
N LYS A 220 -11.55 -10.57 19.70
CA LYS A 220 -11.57 -11.27 20.98
C LYS A 220 -10.21 -11.84 21.36
N GLN A 221 -9.46 -12.38 20.39
CA GLN A 221 -8.15 -13.01 20.63
C GLN A 221 -7.00 -12.02 20.63
N SER A 222 -6.97 -11.09 19.67
CA SER A 222 -5.89 -10.11 19.53
C SER A 222 -6.12 -8.84 20.33
N GLY A 223 -7.37 -8.47 20.59
CA GLY A 223 -7.73 -7.14 21.06
C GLY A 223 -7.62 -6.04 20.00
N ALA A 224 -7.27 -6.34 18.73
CA ALA A 224 -7.08 -5.39 17.60
C ALA A 224 -8.28 -4.46 17.42
N PRO A 225 -8.15 -3.11 17.34
CA PRO A 225 -9.28 -2.24 17.14
C PRO A 225 -9.78 -2.49 15.72
N VAL A 226 -11.08 -2.39 15.56
CA VAL A 226 -11.75 -2.71 14.32
C VAL A 226 -12.35 -1.44 13.77
N ILE A 227 -11.95 -1.05 12.57
CA ILE A 227 -12.59 0.00 11.79
C ILE A 227 -13.47 -0.68 10.73
N VAL A 228 -14.78 -0.55 10.87
CA VAL A 228 -15.76 -1.06 9.91
C VAL A 228 -16.30 0.11 9.09
N LEU A 229 -16.13 0.06 7.78
CA LEU A 229 -16.78 0.96 6.82
C LEU A 229 -18.02 0.26 6.27
N ASP A 230 -19.20 0.77 6.62
CA ASP A 230 -20.48 0.36 6.04
C ASP A 230 -20.81 1.29 4.87
N LEU A 231 -20.39 0.89 3.67
CA LEU A 231 -20.65 1.62 2.42
C LEU A 231 -22.02 1.26 1.81
N GLY A 232 -22.78 0.40 2.49
CA GLY A 232 -24.11 -0.04 2.10
C GLY A 232 -25.21 0.86 2.67
N LYS A 233 -26.28 0.24 3.17
CA LYS A 233 -27.48 0.94 3.65
C LYS A 233 -27.41 1.34 5.13
N GLY A 234 -26.31 1.06 5.83
CA GLY A 234 -26.17 1.39 7.25
C GLY A 234 -26.73 0.34 8.22
N ASP A 235 -26.93 -0.90 7.75
CA ASP A 235 -27.48 -1.97 8.56
C ASP A 235 -26.55 -2.38 9.71
N LEU A 236 -25.23 -2.16 9.57
CA LEU A 236 -24.24 -2.55 10.59
C LEU A 236 -24.34 -1.68 11.85
N ALA A 237 -24.76 -0.43 11.71
CA ALA A 237 -24.93 0.52 12.81
C ALA A 237 -26.02 0.11 13.81
N ASN A 238 -26.87 -0.87 13.46
CA ASN A 238 -27.96 -1.35 14.30
C ASN A 238 -27.70 -2.77 14.88
N ARG A 239 -26.53 -3.35 14.63
CA ARG A 239 -26.14 -4.68 15.12
C ARG A 239 -25.49 -4.59 16.50
N HIS A 240 -26.31 -4.36 17.52
CA HIS A 240 -25.88 -4.14 18.92
C HIS A 240 -24.93 -5.21 19.46
N ASP A 241 -25.19 -6.50 19.18
CA ASP A 241 -24.32 -7.59 19.63
C ASP A 241 -22.92 -7.50 19.02
N PHE A 242 -22.83 -7.17 17.73
CA PHE A 242 -21.55 -6.99 17.05
C PHE A 242 -20.83 -5.75 17.57
N ILE A 243 -21.54 -4.61 17.69
CA ILE A 243 -20.99 -3.35 18.25
C ILE A 243 -20.35 -3.62 19.62
N LYS A 244 -21.05 -4.33 20.49
CA LYS A 244 -20.55 -4.72 21.82
C LYS A 244 -19.38 -5.70 21.74
N ALA A 245 -19.45 -6.69 20.86
CA ALA A 245 -18.39 -7.70 20.69
C ALA A 245 -17.05 -7.08 20.27
N ILE A 246 -17.09 -6.03 19.44
CA ILE A 246 -15.87 -5.32 19.03
C ILE A 246 -15.53 -4.09 19.89
N GLY A 247 -16.46 -3.66 20.75
CA GLY A 247 -16.32 -2.46 21.57
C GLY A 247 -16.24 -1.18 20.74
N ALA A 248 -17.06 -1.07 19.69
CA ALA A 248 -17.00 0.03 18.74
C ALA A 248 -17.93 1.19 19.09
N ARG A 249 -17.51 2.40 18.74
CA ARG A 249 -18.39 3.57 18.60
C ARG A 249 -18.96 3.61 17.19
N VAL A 250 -20.26 3.85 17.07
CA VAL A 250 -20.93 4.06 15.79
C VAL A 250 -20.85 5.55 15.44
N VAL A 251 -20.42 5.86 14.21
CA VAL A 251 -20.40 7.22 13.63
C VAL A 251 -21.29 7.20 12.39
N ARG A 252 -22.30 8.09 12.37
CA ARG A 252 -23.29 8.19 11.28
C ARG A 252 -23.03 9.42 10.44
N VAL A 253 -22.28 9.28 9.35
CA VAL A 253 -21.96 10.40 8.45
C VAL A 253 -23.16 10.69 7.53
N PRO A 254 -23.59 11.96 7.36
CA PRO A 254 -22.93 13.19 7.81
C PRO A 254 -23.51 13.80 9.12
N ASP A 255 -24.46 13.14 9.78
CA ASP A 255 -25.04 13.64 11.05
C ASP A 255 -23.98 13.81 12.15
N GLU A 256 -23.02 12.90 12.17
CA GLU A 256 -21.83 12.92 13.01
C GLU A 256 -20.59 12.77 12.10
N PRO A 257 -19.70 13.79 12.06
CA PRO A 257 -18.49 13.72 11.26
C PRO A 257 -17.48 12.74 11.86
N ILE A 258 -16.62 12.17 11.01
CA ILE A 258 -15.51 11.31 11.46
C ILE A 258 -14.52 12.18 12.26
N PRO A 259 -14.25 11.88 13.55
CA PRO A 259 -13.37 12.69 14.38
C PRO A 259 -11.90 12.31 14.16
N LEU A 260 -11.40 12.46 12.93
CA LEU A 260 -10.05 12.13 12.52
C LEU A 260 -9.42 13.30 11.77
N ASP A 261 -8.22 13.69 12.17
CA ASP A 261 -7.34 14.54 11.38
C ASP A 261 -6.81 13.74 10.19
N MET A 262 -7.50 13.87 9.05
CA MET A 262 -7.17 13.19 7.80
C MET A 262 -5.85 13.65 7.20
N PHE A 263 -5.35 14.84 7.59
CA PHE A 263 -4.14 15.47 7.06
C PHE A 263 -3.04 15.61 8.11
N PHE A 264 -3.12 14.83 9.18
CA PHE A 264 -2.18 14.89 10.29
C PHE A 264 -0.72 14.75 9.82
N GLY A 265 0.14 15.66 10.29
CA GLY A 265 1.56 15.71 9.96
C GLY A 265 1.87 16.29 8.58
N SER A 266 0.91 16.90 7.89
CA SER A 266 1.18 17.59 6.63
C SER A 266 2.16 18.76 6.80
N ASP A 267 2.12 19.44 7.94
CA ASP A 267 2.90 20.64 8.25
C ASP A 267 4.35 20.35 8.70
N GLU A 268 4.76 19.08 8.81
CA GLU A 268 6.10 18.71 9.29
C GLU A 268 7.23 19.17 8.35
N SER A 269 6.96 19.19 7.04
CA SER A 269 7.89 19.60 6.01
C SER A 269 7.16 19.95 4.70
N ASP A 270 7.82 20.66 3.79
CA ASP A 270 7.26 20.92 2.45
C ASP A 270 7.04 19.63 1.66
N LEU A 271 7.84 18.58 1.91
CA LEU A 271 7.69 17.28 1.27
C LEU A 271 6.40 16.59 1.74
N THR A 272 6.17 16.53 3.06
CA THR A 272 4.96 15.94 3.64
C THR A 272 3.70 16.72 3.28
N ALA A 273 3.80 18.06 3.18
CA ALA A 273 2.71 18.91 2.69
C ALA A 273 2.39 18.58 1.23
N SER A 274 3.41 18.49 0.38
CA SER A 274 3.25 18.11 -1.03
C SER A 274 2.63 16.72 -1.18
N ASP A 275 3.09 15.73 -0.41
CA ASP A 275 2.54 14.37 -0.44
C ASP A 275 1.07 14.34 -0.01
N ALA A 276 0.70 15.07 1.05
CA ALA A 276 -0.67 15.19 1.52
C ALA A 276 -1.58 15.87 0.46
N ILE A 277 -1.10 16.92 -0.20
CA ILE A 277 -1.82 17.58 -1.31
C ILE A 277 -2.01 16.61 -2.48
N MET A 278 -0.98 15.85 -2.86
CA MET A 278 -1.08 14.87 -3.94
C MET A 278 -2.07 13.74 -3.60
N GLY A 279 -2.02 13.22 -2.38
CA GLY A 279 -2.99 12.24 -1.88
C GLY A 279 -4.42 12.77 -1.92
N PHE A 280 -4.64 13.98 -1.36
CA PHE A 280 -5.95 14.63 -1.42
C PHE A 280 -6.41 14.84 -2.86
N ARG A 281 -5.55 15.35 -3.74
CA ARG A 281 -5.85 15.58 -5.16
C ARG A 281 -6.32 14.30 -5.84
N ASP A 282 -5.62 13.20 -5.63
CA ASP A 282 -5.92 11.93 -6.27
C ASP A 282 -7.24 11.34 -5.73
N SER A 283 -7.51 11.49 -4.43
CA SER A 283 -8.78 11.16 -3.78
C SER A 283 -9.94 12.03 -4.28
N PHE A 284 -9.73 13.34 -4.39
CA PHE A 284 -10.68 14.32 -4.87
C PHE A 284 -11.04 14.08 -6.35
N ALA A 285 -10.04 13.87 -7.21
CA ALA A 285 -10.25 13.63 -8.64
C ALA A 285 -11.08 12.37 -8.92
N LYS A 286 -11.07 11.37 -8.03
CA LYS A 286 -11.88 10.15 -8.15
C LYS A 286 -13.37 10.36 -7.84
N VAL A 287 -13.73 11.43 -7.11
CA VAL A 287 -15.13 11.72 -6.77
C VAL A 287 -15.72 12.83 -7.65
N MET A 288 -14.91 13.53 -8.43
CA MET A 288 -15.39 14.51 -9.40
C MET A 288 -16.25 13.87 -10.48
N GLN A 289 -17.38 14.52 -10.81
CA GLN A 289 -18.26 14.07 -11.90
C GLN A 289 -17.60 14.21 -13.28
N SER A 290 -16.73 15.22 -13.45
CA SER A 290 -15.95 15.45 -14.65
C SER A 290 -14.46 15.42 -14.33
N LYS A 291 -13.70 14.75 -15.20
CA LYS A 291 -12.26 14.58 -15.02
C LYS A 291 -11.57 15.96 -15.06
N ALA A 292 -10.86 16.31 -13.98
CA ALA A 292 -10.06 17.52 -13.95
C ALA A 292 -8.94 17.46 -14.99
N GLY A 293 -8.77 18.54 -15.74
CA GLY A 293 -7.63 18.76 -16.62
C GLY A 293 -6.35 19.06 -15.84
N ALA A 294 -5.19 18.90 -16.49
CA ALA A 294 -3.88 19.14 -15.86
C ALA A 294 -3.75 20.54 -15.25
N VAL A 295 -4.29 21.57 -15.91
CA VAL A 295 -4.29 22.96 -15.40
C VAL A 295 -5.07 23.09 -14.09
N GLN A 296 -6.22 22.42 -13.97
CA GLN A 296 -7.06 22.46 -12.76
C GLN A 296 -6.37 21.73 -11.60
N LEU A 297 -5.71 20.61 -11.90
CA LEU A 297 -4.96 19.84 -10.90
C LEU A 297 -3.74 20.60 -10.38
N GLU A 298 -3.00 21.32 -11.25
CA GLU A 298 -1.91 22.19 -10.80
C GLU A 298 -2.43 23.43 -10.05
N ALA A 299 -3.53 24.05 -10.49
CA ALA A 299 -4.16 25.15 -9.77
C ALA A 299 -4.57 24.75 -8.35
N MET A 300 -5.15 23.55 -8.19
CA MET A 300 -5.49 23.01 -6.86
C MET A 300 -4.25 22.81 -6.00
N LYS A 301 -3.17 22.27 -6.56
CA LYS A 301 -1.91 22.09 -5.82
C LYS A 301 -1.31 23.43 -5.36
N ASP A 302 -1.32 24.44 -6.22
CA ASP A 302 -0.82 25.77 -5.88
C ASP A 302 -1.71 26.47 -4.83
N ALA A 303 -3.03 26.29 -4.91
CA ALA A 303 -3.99 26.83 -3.94
C ALA A 303 -3.80 26.23 -2.54
N LEU A 304 -3.53 24.92 -2.45
CA LEU A 304 -3.45 24.20 -1.18
C LEU A 304 -2.07 24.22 -0.53
N ARG A 305 -1.00 24.54 -1.27
CA ARG A 305 0.37 24.57 -0.74
C ARG A 305 0.51 25.43 0.53
N PRO A 306 0.03 26.70 0.56
CA PRO A 306 0.16 27.52 1.77
C PRO A 306 -0.60 26.94 2.96
N LEU A 307 -1.77 26.34 2.73
CA LEU A 307 -2.60 25.76 3.78
C LEU A 307 -1.91 24.56 4.43
N PHE A 308 -1.42 23.61 3.62
CA PHE A 308 -0.84 22.36 4.11
C PHE A 308 0.55 22.52 4.72
N SER A 309 1.33 23.52 4.30
CA SER A 309 2.66 23.79 4.87
C SER A 309 2.62 24.56 6.20
N MET A 310 1.51 25.24 6.54
CA MET A 310 1.47 26.14 7.70
C MET A 310 0.45 25.79 8.78
N ARG A 311 -0.59 25.02 8.43
CA ARG A 311 -1.74 24.80 9.32
C ARG A 311 -1.84 23.34 9.76
N LYS A 312 -2.01 23.16 11.07
CA LYS A 312 -2.43 21.89 11.68
C LYS A 312 -3.94 21.75 11.67
N GLN A 313 -4.43 20.52 11.76
CA GLN A 313 -5.86 20.22 11.88
C GLN A 313 -6.68 20.85 10.76
N ILE A 314 -6.33 20.50 9.52
CA ILE A 314 -6.98 21.02 8.32
C ILE A 314 -8.34 20.34 8.15
N SER A 315 -9.40 21.13 8.08
CA SER A 315 -10.75 20.64 7.76
C SER A 315 -11.02 20.69 6.25
N LEU A 316 -12.09 20.02 5.80
CA LEU A 316 -12.50 20.10 4.40
C LEU A 316 -13.02 21.51 4.05
N GLU A 317 -13.62 22.20 5.02
CA GLU A 317 -14.05 23.58 4.91
C GLU A 317 -12.87 24.52 4.66
N ASP A 318 -11.73 24.30 5.33
CA ASP A 318 -10.50 25.06 5.11
C ASP A 318 -9.95 24.86 3.69
N VAL A 319 -9.95 23.61 3.20
CA VAL A 319 -9.58 23.26 1.82
C VAL A 319 -10.49 23.97 0.83
N GLY A 320 -11.81 23.93 1.08
CA GLY A 320 -12.79 24.63 0.26
C GLY A 320 -12.59 26.13 0.22
N GLN A 321 -12.25 26.74 1.36
CA GLN A 321 -11.99 28.17 1.43
C GLN A 321 -10.72 28.55 0.67
N ALA A 322 -9.61 27.83 0.88
CA ALA A 322 -8.35 28.06 0.18
C ALA A 322 -8.52 27.97 -1.35
N LEU A 323 -9.31 27.02 -1.85
CA LEU A 323 -9.60 26.90 -3.27
C LEU A 323 -10.41 28.07 -3.82
N ARG A 324 -11.45 28.50 -3.10
CA ARG A 324 -12.29 29.64 -3.51
C ARG A 324 -11.50 30.94 -3.53
N ASP A 325 -10.71 31.21 -2.49
CA ASP A 325 -9.88 32.40 -2.39
C ASP A 325 -8.86 32.45 -3.53
N PHE A 326 -8.17 31.34 -3.81
CA PHE A 326 -7.22 31.26 -4.90
C PHE A 326 -7.85 31.54 -6.28
N TYR A 327 -9.05 31.00 -6.53
CA TYR A 327 -9.76 31.24 -7.80
C TYR A 327 -10.20 32.70 -7.92
N GLN A 328 -10.69 33.30 -6.82
CA GLN A 328 -11.10 34.70 -6.79
C GLN A 328 -9.91 35.64 -7.01
N ASP A 329 -8.81 35.44 -6.29
CA ASP A 329 -7.61 36.29 -6.37
C ASP A 329 -6.98 36.29 -7.76
N ARG A 330 -7.05 35.16 -8.47
CA ARG A 330 -6.54 35.00 -9.84
C ARG A 330 -7.57 35.31 -10.94
N GLY A 331 -8.80 35.69 -10.57
CA GLY A 331 -9.88 35.93 -11.54
C GLY A 331 -10.23 34.71 -12.39
N LEU A 332 -10.05 33.50 -11.85
CA LEU A 332 -10.37 32.25 -12.53
C LEU A 332 -11.89 32.02 -12.52
N LYS A 333 -12.41 31.46 -13.62
CA LYS A 333 -13.82 31.08 -13.69
C LYS A 333 -14.07 29.83 -12.85
N THR A 334 -15.24 29.77 -12.22
CA THR A 334 -15.71 28.57 -11.52
C THR A 334 -15.75 27.38 -12.48
N ASP A 335 -15.22 26.26 -12.04
CA ASP A 335 -15.10 25.05 -12.83
C ASP A 335 -15.52 23.81 -12.01
N SER A 336 -15.21 22.63 -12.53
CA SER A 336 -15.52 21.36 -11.87
C SER A 336 -14.84 21.18 -10.50
N VAL A 337 -13.68 21.82 -10.24
CA VAL A 337 -13.02 21.76 -8.93
C VAL A 337 -13.84 22.55 -7.92
N ILE A 338 -14.20 23.80 -8.26
CA ILE A 338 -15.01 24.66 -7.38
C ILE A 338 -16.42 24.08 -7.17
N SER A 339 -17.04 23.52 -8.21
CA SER A 339 -18.33 22.83 -8.07
C SER A 339 -18.22 21.64 -7.12
N THR A 340 -17.23 20.75 -7.34
CA THR A 340 -17.10 19.52 -6.54
C THR A 340 -16.78 19.83 -5.09
N ILE A 341 -15.90 20.79 -4.80
CA ILE A 341 -15.59 21.15 -3.40
C ILE A 341 -16.78 21.85 -2.73
N SER A 342 -17.61 22.57 -3.47
CA SER A 342 -18.84 23.15 -2.92
C SER A 342 -19.82 22.05 -2.50
N ASP A 343 -20.09 21.07 -3.37
CA ASP A 343 -20.94 19.91 -3.06
C ASP A 343 -20.40 19.12 -1.85
N LEU A 344 -19.08 18.94 -1.79
CA LEU A 344 -18.42 18.22 -0.70
C LEU A 344 -18.45 18.97 0.64
N THR A 345 -18.55 20.30 0.62
CA THR A 345 -18.57 21.15 1.83
C THR A 345 -19.98 21.54 2.26
N GLU A 346 -21.04 21.06 1.61
CA GLU A 346 -22.42 21.25 2.06
C GLU A 346 -22.70 20.62 3.44
N ARG A 347 -21.97 19.56 3.77
CA ARG A 347 -22.03 18.86 5.06
C ARG A 347 -20.63 18.52 5.53
N THR A 348 -20.38 18.59 6.82
CA THR A 348 -19.09 18.20 7.41
C THR A 348 -18.98 16.68 7.47
N ILE A 349 -18.06 16.09 6.71
CA ILE A 349 -17.84 14.63 6.67
C ILE A 349 -16.76 14.13 7.64
N PHE A 350 -15.81 14.97 8.01
CA PHE A 350 -14.80 14.70 9.04
C PHE A 350 -14.46 15.99 9.79
N ARG A 351 -13.93 15.85 11.01
CA ARG A 351 -13.34 16.93 11.79
C ARG A 351 -11.99 16.50 12.33
N PRO A 352 -10.96 17.35 12.25
CA PRO A 352 -9.62 17.05 12.72
C PRO A 352 -9.50 17.13 14.26
N GLU A 353 -10.34 16.36 14.96
CA GLU A 353 -10.44 16.35 16.43
C GLU A 353 -9.47 15.35 17.07
N MET A 354 -9.14 14.24 16.39
CA MET A 354 -8.20 13.25 16.90
C MET A 354 -7.05 13.00 15.93
N PRO A 355 -5.82 12.85 16.45
CA PRO A 355 -4.69 12.37 15.68
C PRO A 355 -4.89 10.88 15.30
N PRO A 356 -4.26 10.41 14.22
CA PRO A 356 -4.35 9.02 13.77
C PRO A 356 -4.05 7.98 14.86
N ALA A 357 -3.04 8.20 15.71
CA ALA A 357 -2.68 7.26 16.77
C ALA A 357 -3.85 7.00 17.73
N ARG A 358 -4.54 8.06 18.16
CA ARG A 358 -5.71 7.96 19.04
C ARG A 358 -6.92 7.36 18.32
N PHE A 359 -7.17 7.79 17.10
CA PHE A 359 -8.32 7.30 16.31
C PHE A 359 -8.19 5.81 16.02
N PHE A 360 -7.06 5.37 15.47
CA PHE A 360 -6.82 3.95 15.11
C PHE A 360 -6.55 3.04 16.30
N ALA A 361 -6.40 3.58 17.52
CA ALA A 361 -6.41 2.80 18.76
C ALA A 361 -7.82 2.38 19.21
N GLN A 362 -8.87 2.96 18.62
CA GLN A 362 -10.27 2.70 18.97
C GLN A 362 -11.00 1.91 17.88
N SER A 363 -12.11 1.25 18.25
CA SER A 363 -12.96 0.55 17.29
C SER A 363 -14.12 1.43 16.85
N TRP A 364 -14.41 1.40 15.55
CA TRP A 364 -15.38 2.27 14.91
C TRP A 364 -16.27 1.47 13.96
N ILE A 365 -17.55 1.81 13.92
CA ILE A 365 -18.43 1.48 12.80
C ILE A 365 -18.86 2.80 12.16
N ILE A 366 -18.38 3.05 10.96
CA ILE A 366 -18.64 4.29 10.21
C ILE A 366 -19.64 3.94 9.12
N THR A 367 -20.82 4.56 9.18
CA THR A 367 -21.88 4.39 8.17
C THR A 367 -22.14 5.69 7.43
N PHE A 368 -22.47 5.56 6.15
CA PHE A 368 -22.70 6.69 5.23
C PHE A 368 -24.13 6.70 4.67
N ALA A 369 -25.09 6.05 5.34
CA ALA A 369 -26.46 5.89 4.81
C ALA A 369 -27.18 7.21 4.51
N GLY A 370 -26.80 8.31 5.18
CA GLY A 370 -27.34 9.65 4.95
C GLY A 370 -26.46 10.57 4.08
N ALA A 371 -25.29 10.10 3.64
CA ALA A 371 -24.33 10.91 2.88
C ALA A 371 -24.51 10.71 1.36
N HIS A 372 -24.21 11.75 0.58
CA HIS A 372 -24.14 11.61 -0.86
C HIS A 372 -22.97 10.69 -1.27
N ASP A 373 -23.08 10.03 -2.42
CA ASP A 373 -22.03 9.11 -2.89
C ASP A 373 -20.65 9.78 -3.00
N THR A 374 -20.60 11.04 -3.45
CA THR A 374 -19.37 11.85 -3.53
C THR A 374 -18.71 12.02 -2.15
N GLN A 375 -19.51 12.36 -1.13
CA GLN A 375 -19.07 12.55 0.26
C GLN A 375 -18.61 11.22 0.89
N LYS A 376 -19.42 10.16 0.73
CA LYS A 376 -19.10 8.80 1.18
C LYS A 376 -17.77 8.31 0.62
N ASN A 377 -17.59 8.42 -0.70
CA ASN A 377 -16.40 7.93 -1.37
C ASN A 377 -15.17 8.74 -0.98
N LEU A 378 -15.27 10.07 -0.89
CA LEU A 378 -14.16 10.91 -0.46
C LEU A 378 -13.74 10.58 0.98
N ALA A 379 -14.70 10.51 1.90
CA ALA A 379 -14.42 10.16 3.30
C ALA A 379 -13.72 8.80 3.42
N ALA A 380 -14.18 7.80 2.66
CA ALA A 380 -13.54 6.48 2.61
C ALA A 380 -12.11 6.55 2.07
N TYR A 381 -11.86 7.28 0.98
CA TYR A 381 -10.52 7.43 0.41
C TYR A 381 -9.56 8.15 1.37
N LEU A 382 -9.98 9.26 1.97
CA LEU A 382 -9.17 10.00 2.93
C LEU A 382 -8.87 9.18 4.19
N LEU A 383 -9.82 8.38 4.68
CA LEU A 383 -9.56 7.48 5.82
C LEU A 383 -8.52 6.41 5.46
N LEU A 384 -8.56 5.86 4.24
CA LEU A 384 -7.54 4.93 3.77
C LEU A 384 -6.17 5.59 3.63
N ASP A 385 -6.12 6.82 3.14
CA ASP A 385 -4.88 7.62 3.04
C ASP A 385 -4.30 7.88 4.43
N ALA A 386 -5.12 8.32 5.38
CA ALA A 386 -4.72 8.56 6.76
C ALA A 386 -4.18 7.28 7.43
N LEU A 387 -4.85 6.14 7.22
CA LEU A 387 -4.39 4.84 7.72
C LEU A 387 -3.05 4.44 7.08
N ASN A 388 -2.92 4.58 5.76
CA ASN A 388 -1.69 4.25 5.04
C ASN A 388 -0.50 5.08 5.54
N THR A 389 -0.69 6.39 5.69
CA THR A 389 0.32 7.32 6.19
C THR A 389 0.72 7.01 7.63
N PHE A 390 -0.26 6.74 8.50
CA PHE A 390 -0.01 6.35 9.88
C PHE A 390 0.80 5.05 9.99
N LEU A 391 0.43 4.02 9.23
CA LEU A 391 1.10 2.71 9.26
C LEU A 391 2.51 2.76 8.68
N LYS A 392 2.78 3.59 7.66
CA LYS A 392 4.13 3.82 7.12
C LYS A 392 5.11 4.32 8.18
N ARG A 393 4.62 5.17 9.09
CA ARG A 393 5.42 5.79 10.16
C ARG A 393 5.57 4.90 11.40
N THR A 394 4.80 3.83 11.49
CA THR A 394 4.83 2.93 12.65
C THR A 394 5.90 1.84 12.48
N ALA A 395 6.51 1.41 13.59
CA ALA A 395 7.38 0.23 13.62
C ALA A 395 6.64 -1.05 13.17
N GLU A 396 7.40 -2.04 12.70
CA GLU A 396 6.84 -3.37 12.39
C GLU A 396 6.15 -3.99 13.61
N ALA A 397 5.12 -4.78 13.36
CA ALA A 397 4.45 -5.51 14.42
C ALA A 397 5.37 -6.64 14.94
N PRO A 398 5.46 -6.83 16.27
CA PRO A 398 6.27 -7.88 16.85
C PRO A 398 5.79 -9.26 16.39
N GLN A 399 6.70 -10.24 16.48
CA GLN A 399 6.42 -11.65 16.21
C GLN A 399 6.72 -12.49 17.44
N ASP A 400 6.02 -13.61 17.58
CA ASP A 400 6.33 -14.60 18.60
C ASP A 400 7.48 -15.51 18.16
N ALA A 401 7.88 -16.45 19.01
CA ALA A 401 8.95 -17.40 18.72
C ALA A 401 8.66 -18.30 17.50
N GLU A 402 7.38 -18.49 17.15
CA GLU A 402 6.94 -19.29 16.01
C GLU A 402 6.75 -18.45 14.73
N GLY A 403 6.93 -17.13 14.80
CA GLY A 403 6.83 -16.20 13.67
C GLY A 403 5.44 -15.59 13.45
N HIS A 404 4.46 -15.82 14.33
CA HIS A 404 3.14 -15.20 14.25
C HIS A 404 3.25 -13.71 14.51
N ARG A 405 2.77 -12.90 13.57
CA ARG A 405 2.82 -11.44 13.69
C ARG A 405 1.63 -10.92 14.49
N ALA A 406 1.86 -9.99 15.40
CA ALA A 406 0.77 -9.35 16.13
C ALA A 406 -0.20 -8.63 15.18
N ILE A 407 -1.50 -8.91 15.31
CA ILE A 407 -2.54 -8.15 14.60
C ILE A 407 -2.79 -6.87 15.39
N ARG A 408 -2.51 -5.71 14.79
CA ARG A 408 -2.58 -4.39 15.44
C ARG A 408 -3.80 -3.58 15.03
N ALA A 409 -4.37 -3.82 13.85
CA ALA A 409 -5.63 -3.22 13.44
C ALA A 409 -6.37 -4.12 12.46
N VAL A 410 -7.69 -4.00 12.44
CA VAL A 410 -8.55 -4.63 11.43
C VAL A 410 -9.30 -3.51 10.71
N LEU A 411 -9.13 -3.43 9.39
CA LEU A 411 -9.98 -2.65 8.51
C LEU A 411 -10.98 -3.61 7.83
N ALA A 412 -12.27 -3.38 8.02
CA ALA A 412 -13.32 -4.12 7.36
C ALA A 412 -14.18 -3.19 6.50
N VAL A 413 -14.49 -3.59 5.27
CA VAL A 413 -15.31 -2.80 4.36
C VAL A 413 -16.44 -3.68 3.84
N ASP A 414 -17.67 -3.34 4.21
CA ASP A 414 -18.88 -3.95 3.66
C ASP A 414 -19.33 -3.17 2.42
N GLU A 415 -19.87 -3.88 1.42
CA GLU A 415 -20.23 -3.32 0.11
C GLU A 415 -19.05 -2.57 -0.57
N ALA A 416 -17.88 -3.20 -0.59
CA ALA A 416 -16.61 -2.64 -1.06
C ALA A 416 -16.52 -2.36 -2.59
N ARG A 417 -17.59 -2.62 -3.36
CA ARG A 417 -17.58 -2.53 -4.84
C ARG A 417 -17.00 -1.22 -5.39
N HIS A 418 -17.40 -0.08 -4.82
CA HIS A 418 -16.97 1.24 -5.30
C HIS A 418 -15.50 1.49 -4.95
N LEU A 419 -15.08 1.04 -3.77
CA LEU A 419 -13.71 1.15 -3.29
C LEU A 419 -12.75 0.30 -4.12
N LEU A 420 -13.17 -0.91 -4.50
CA LEU A 420 -12.40 -1.81 -5.36
C LEU A 420 -12.29 -1.25 -6.79
N ALA A 421 -13.42 -0.80 -7.36
CA ALA A 421 -13.47 -0.24 -8.71
C ALA A 421 -12.63 1.04 -8.87
N SER A 422 -12.45 1.80 -7.79
CA SER A 422 -11.72 3.06 -7.86
C SER A 422 -10.21 2.90 -8.05
N ARG A 423 -9.63 1.71 -7.80
CA ARG A 423 -8.17 1.49 -7.82
C ARG A 423 -7.43 2.49 -6.94
N HIS A 424 -7.92 2.68 -5.72
CA HIS A 424 -7.31 3.61 -4.78
C HIS A 424 -5.93 3.13 -4.32
N LYS A 425 -4.88 3.95 -4.49
CA LYS A 425 -3.51 3.56 -4.16
C LYS A 425 -3.33 3.18 -2.70
N ALA A 426 -3.95 3.93 -1.77
CA ALA A 426 -3.84 3.60 -0.35
C ALA A 426 -4.51 2.27 0.02
N LEU A 427 -5.57 1.84 -0.67
CA LEU A 427 -6.13 0.50 -0.45
C LEU A 427 -5.12 -0.58 -0.86
N SER A 428 -4.47 -0.39 -2.01
CA SER A 428 -3.42 -1.28 -2.50
C SER A 428 -2.23 -1.36 -1.55
N ASP A 429 -1.73 -0.21 -1.09
CA ASP A 429 -0.63 -0.14 -0.15
C ASP A 429 -1.02 -0.76 1.21
N ASN A 430 -2.25 -0.56 1.68
CA ASN A 430 -2.76 -1.17 2.92
C ASN A 430 -2.75 -2.71 2.85
N ILE A 431 -3.12 -3.30 1.72
CA ILE A 431 -3.13 -4.75 1.51
C ILE A 431 -1.70 -5.29 1.26
N ARG A 432 -0.87 -4.56 0.52
CA ARG A 432 0.44 -5.07 0.07
C ARG A 432 1.55 -4.83 1.08
N LEU A 433 1.59 -3.65 1.70
CA LEU A 433 2.73 -3.18 2.48
C LEU A 433 2.51 -3.32 3.99
N HIS A 434 1.26 -3.19 4.45
CA HIS A 434 0.99 -3.05 5.89
C HIS A 434 0.66 -4.35 6.63
N ARG A 435 0.79 -5.49 5.95
CA ARG A 435 0.88 -6.81 6.61
C ARG A 435 2.02 -6.84 7.63
N SER A 436 3.17 -6.19 7.36
CA SER A 436 4.28 -6.13 8.33
C SER A 436 4.01 -5.22 9.53
N LYS A 437 3.07 -4.29 9.38
CA LYS A 437 2.60 -3.42 10.45
C LYS A 437 1.47 -4.05 11.27
N GLY A 438 1.05 -5.28 10.95
CA GLY A 438 -0.01 -6.00 11.66
C GLY A 438 -1.42 -5.59 11.24
N LEU A 439 -1.61 -5.03 10.04
CA LEU A 439 -2.94 -4.72 9.51
C LEU A 439 -3.59 -5.98 8.92
N MET A 440 -4.83 -6.25 9.34
CA MET A 440 -5.75 -7.14 8.65
C MET A 440 -6.75 -6.32 7.84
N VAL A 441 -7.06 -6.76 6.62
CA VAL A 441 -8.06 -6.10 5.76
C VAL A 441 -9.09 -7.16 5.36
N ALA A 442 -10.36 -6.89 5.59
CA ALA A 442 -11.48 -7.73 5.16
C ALA A 442 -12.39 -6.94 4.23
N LEU A 443 -12.58 -7.41 3.00
CA LEU A 443 -13.42 -6.76 2.01
C LEU A 443 -14.59 -7.67 1.67
N ALA A 444 -15.82 -7.16 1.76
CA ALA A 444 -17.01 -7.86 1.29
C ALA A 444 -17.61 -7.17 0.06
N SER A 445 -17.83 -7.94 -1.01
CA SER A 445 -18.52 -7.46 -2.22
C SER A 445 -19.53 -8.47 -2.76
N GLN A 446 -20.41 -8.02 -3.64
CA GLN A 446 -21.48 -8.86 -4.20
C GLN A 446 -20.99 -9.74 -5.35
N SER A 447 -20.10 -9.21 -6.19
CA SER A 447 -19.51 -9.96 -7.30
C SER A 447 -18.02 -10.19 -7.10
N PRO A 448 -17.51 -11.38 -7.44
CA PRO A 448 -16.08 -11.57 -7.64
C PRO A 448 -15.47 -10.68 -8.72
N ASP A 449 -16.25 -10.28 -9.73
CA ASP A 449 -15.79 -9.36 -10.78
C ASP A 449 -15.43 -7.98 -10.23
N ASP A 450 -15.99 -7.59 -9.08
CA ASP A 450 -15.63 -6.33 -8.42
C ASP A 450 -14.13 -6.31 -8.03
N TYR A 451 -13.51 -7.49 -7.86
CA TYR A 451 -12.09 -7.64 -7.58
C TYR A 451 -11.21 -7.72 -8.83
N ASP A 452 -11.79 -7.89 -10.03
CA ASP A 452 -11.08 -7.79 -11.31
C ASP A 452 -10.74 -6.32 -11.64
N GLY A 453 -11.54 -5.39 -11.10
CA GLY A 453 -11.27 -3.97 -11.14
C GLY A 453 -10.12 -3.53 -10.23
N ALA A 454 -9.75 -4.31 -9.22
CA ALA A 454 -8.56 -4.05 -8.40
C ALA A 454 -7.31 -4.33 -9.23
N GLY A 455 -6.23 -3.54 -9.08
CA GLY A 455 -4.97 -3.88 -9.74
C GLY A 455 -4.54 -5.31 -9.37
N ASP A 456 -3.92 -6.03 -10.32
CA ASP A 456 -3.56 -7.46 -10.22
C ASP A 456 -2.95 -7.85 -8.85
N ASP A 457 -2.25 -6.91 -8.21
CA ASP A 457 -1.63 -7.02 -6.89
C ASP A 457 -2.57 -7.29 -5.69
N HIS A 458 -3.86 -6.91 -5.71
CA HIS A 458 -4.71 -7.06 -4.50
C HIS A 458 -5.00 -8.51 -4.18
N LEU A 459 -5.20 -9.32 -5.22
CA LEU A 459 -5.70 -10.68 -5.11
C LEU A 459 -4.63 -11.68 -4.70
N GLU A 460 -3.39 -11.46 -5.15
CA GLU A 460 -2.23 -12.23 -4.73
C GLU A 460 -1.95 -12.09 -3.22
N ASN A 461 -2.38 -10.96 -2.65
CA ASN A 461 -2.22 -10.65 -1.24
C ASN A 461 -3.45 -11.03 -0.40
N ILE A 462 -4.47 -11.70 -0.94
CA ILE A 462 -5.56 -12.27 -0.15
C ILE A 462 -5.15 -13.65 0.37
N GLY A 463 -5.12 -13.83 1.69
CA GLY A 463 -4.81 -15.13 2.29
C GLY A 463 -6.02 -16.04 2.45
N LEU A 464 -7.22 -15.45 2.57
CA LEU A 464 -8.46 -16.21 2.67
C LEU A 464 -9.53 -15.67 1.70
N PRO A 465 -9.72 -16.32 0.55
CA PRO A 465 -10.89 -16.09 -0.29
C PRO A 465 -12.08 -16.90 0.25
N ILE A 466 -13.22 -16.23 0.42
CA ILE A 466 -14.52 -16.81 0.79
C ILE A 466 -15.50 -16.43 -0.31
N CYS A 467 -16.06 -17.41 -1.02
CA CYS A 467 -17.07 -17.17 -2.04
C CYS A 467 -18.35 -17.96 -1.73
N PHE A 468 -19.42 -17.25 -1.40
CA PHE A 468 -20.76 -17.79 -1.33
C PHE A 468 -21.38 -17.91 -2.73
N LYS A 469 -22.61 -18.41 -2.79
CA LYS A 469 -23.38 -18.46 -4.04
C LYS A 469 -23.32 -17.14 -4.80
N THR A 470 -22.92 -17.22 -6.07
CA THR A 470 -22.95 -16.13 -7.05
C THR A 470 -23.16 -16.71 -8.45
N ASN A 471 -23.78 -15.92 -9.32
CA ASN A 471 -23.97 -16.23 -10.73
C ASN A 471 -22.81 -15.72 -11.61
N ALA A 472 -21.81 -15.07 -11.01
CA ALA A 472 -20.63 -14.61 -11.75
C ALA A 472 -19.92 -15.79 -12.42
N ALA A 473 -19.51 -15.59 -13.68
CA ALA A 473 -18.71 -16.58 -14.38
C ALA A 473 -17.34 -16.70 -13.70
N SER A 474 -16.73 -17.89 -13.73
CA SER A 474 -15.38 -18.10 -13.21
C SER A 474 -14.34 -17.39 -14.08
N ASN A 475 -14.18 -16.08 -13.86
CA ASN A 475 -13.15 -15.25 -14.48
C ASN A 475 -11.73 -15.70 -14.03
N GLN A 476 -10.70 -15.16 -14.67
CA GLN A 476 -9.29 -15.52 -14.36
C GLN A 476 -8.94 -15.25 -12.90
N VAL A 477 -9.48 -14.17 -12.35
CA VAL A 477 -9.33 -13.74 -10.95
C VAL A 477 -9.79 -14.79 -9.95
N LEU A 478 -10.98 -15.34 -10.15
CA LEU A 478 -11.52 -16.43 -9.33
C LEU A 478 -10.70 -17.71 -9.48
N GLN A 479 -10.26 -18.02 -10.70
CA GLN A 479 -9.43 -19.20 -10.94
C GLN A 479 -8.08 -19.10 -10.22
N ASN A 480 -7.49 -17.90 -10.18
CA ASN A 480 -6.25 -17.63 -9.46
C ASN A 480 -6.46 -17.72 -7.93
N MET A 481 -7.50 -17.07 -7.39
CA MET A 481 -7.81 -17.10 -5.95
C MET A 481 -8.10 -18.52 -5.44
N PHE A 482 -8.87 -19.30 -6.20
CA PHE A 482 -9.27 -20.65 -5.80
C PHE A 482 -8.35 -21.75 -6.33
N ARG A 483 -7.27 -21.39 -7.04
CA ARG A 483 -6.29 -22.31 -7.65
C ARG A 483 -6.93 -23.38 -8.53
N GLY A 484 -7.96 -23.00 -9.28
CA GLY A 484 -8.67 -23.92 -10.18
C GLY A 484 -9.98 -23.37 -10.72
N LYS A 485 -10.55 -24.08 -11.70
CA LYS A 485 -11.88 -23.78 -12.24
C LYS A 485 -12.94 -24.27 -11.26
N VAL A 486 -13.64 -23.32 -10.64
CA VAL A 486 -14.67 -23.58 -9.63
C VAL A 486 -15.99 -22.93 -10.03
N SER A 487 -17.09 -23.58 -9.66
CA SER A 487 -18.44 -23.05 -9.87
C SER A 487 -19.09 -22.75 -8.52
N PHE A 488 -19.59 -21.53 -8.38
CA PHE A 488 -20.24 -21.04 -7.16
C PHE A 488 -21.78 -21.02 -7.29
N ALA A 489 -22.33 -21.13 -8.50
CA ALA A 489 -23.76 -20.98 -8.77
C ALA A 489 -24.63 -22.03 -8.06
N THR A 490 -24.06 -23.20 -7.77
CA THR A 490 -24.76 -24.34 -7.15
C THR A 490 -24.59 -24.40 -5.62
N LEU A 491 -23.89 -23.45 -5.00
CA LEU A 491 -23.71 -23.44 -3.56
C LEU A 491 -25.04 -23.17 -2.83
N PRO A 492 -25.41 -23.96 -1.81
CA PRO A 492 -26.55 -23.64 -0.94
C PRO A 492 -26.33 -22.33 -0.17
N THR A 493 -27.42 -21.69 0.27
CA THR A 493 -27.33 -20.54 1.18
C THR A 493 -26.63 -20.94 2.48
N GLY A 494 -25.74 -20.08 2.98
CA GLY A 494 -24.93 -20.37 4.17
C GLY A 494 -23.78 -21.37 3.92
N VAL A 495 -23.56 -21.82 2.69
CA VAL A 495 -22.38 -22.59 2.30
C VAL A 495 -21.49 -21.72 1.42
N PHE A 496 -20.21 -21.64 1.75
CA PHE A 496 -19.20 -20.97 0.95
C PHE A 496 -18.13 -21.94 0.50
N MET A 497 -17.39 -21.52 -0.52
CA MET A 497 -16.16 -22.17 -0.96
C MET A 497 -14.96 -21.34 -0.51
N THR A 498 -13.90 -22.02 -0.11
CA THR A 498 -12.61 -21.42 0.27
C THR A 498 -11.46 -22.36 -0.14
N VAL A 499 -10.21 -22.00 0.16
CA VAL A 499 -9.03 -22.82 -0.17
C VAL A 499 -8.41 -23.38 1.10
N LYS A 500 -8.15 -24.68 1.11
CA LYS A 500 -7.35 -25.37 2.13
C LYS A 500 -6.35 -26.29 1.44
N ASP A 501 -5.08 -26.26 1.86
CA ASP A 501 -4.02 -27.10 1.29
C ASP A 501 -3.96 -27.03 -0.25
N SER A 502 -4.12 -25.81 -0.79
CA SER A 502 -4.20 -25.51 -2.23
C SER A 502 -5.38 -26.10 -3.00
N LYS A 503 -6.41 -26.60 -2.29
CA LYS A 503 -7.61 -27.17 -2.91
C LYS A 503 -8.86 -26.38 -2.51
N PRO A 504 -9.78 -26.13 -3.45
CA PRO A 504 -11.11 -25.63 -3.11
C PRO A 504 -11.85 -26.62 -2.21
N ILE A 505 -12.42 -26.13 -1.13
CA ILE A 505 -13.28 -26.91 -0.23
C ILE A 505 -14.59 -26.15 0.02
N LYS A 506 -15.65 -26.89 0.38
CA LYS A 506 -16.94 -26.31 0.79
C LYS A 506 -17.05 -26.30 2.30
N VAL A 507 -17.50 -25.17 2.85
CA VAL A 507 -17.70 -24.97 4.28
C VAL A 507 -19.11 -24.44 4.50
N LYS A 508 -19.85 -25.11 5.39
CA LYS A 508 -21.12 -24.62 5.92
C LYS A 508 -20.79 -23.62 7.03
N ALA A 509 -21.15 -22.36 6.81
CA ALA A 509 -21.01 -21.30 7.79
C ALA A 509 -21.84 -21.60 9.05
N PHE A 510 -21.38 -21.08 10.18
CA PHE A 510 -21.97 -21.22 11.51
C PHE A 510 -23.38 -20.62 11.66
#